data_AF-A0A538E6P5-F1
#
_entry.id   AF-A0A538E6P5-F1
#
_cell.length_a   1.000
_cell.length_b   1.000
_cell.length_c   1.000
_cell.angle_alpha   90.00
_cell.angle_beta   90.00
_cell.angle_gamma   90.00
#
_symmetry.space_group_name_H-M   'P 1'
#
loop_
_entity.id
_entity.type
_entity.pdbx_description
1 polymer ?
#
loop_
_entity_poly.entity_id
_entity_poly.type
_entity_poly.pdbx_seq_one_letter_code
_entity_poly.pdbx_strand_id
1 'polypeptide(L)' 'MSVALRLALQEQRAAELSTKVRRLLGPFTGTELALDSGCGTGALAAALAPLVGEVVGTDTNLGYLEAARELGLENAEFL' A
#
# COMPACT_ATOMS: atom_id res chain seq x y z
N MET A 1 6.69 3.16 -17.23
CA MET A 1 5.29 3.51 -16.92
C MET A 1 5.32 4.74 -16.02
N SER A 2 4.59 5.82 -16.35
CA SER A 2 4.62 7.07 -15.55
C SER A 2 3.94 6.89 -14.19
N VAL A 3 4.29 7.75 -13.23
CA VAL A 3 3.67 7.78 -11.89
C VAL A 3 2.16 8.02 -12.01
N ALA A 4 1.74 9.01 -12.81
CA ALA A 4 0.33 9.33 -13.03
C ALA A 4 -0.48 8.13 -13.57
N LEU A 5 0.06 7.39 -14.54
CA LEU A 5 -0.60 6.20 -15.07
C LEU A 5 -0.71 5.10 -14.01
N ARG A 6 0.30 4.96 -13.15
CA ARG A 6 0.28 3.98 -12.06
C ARG A 6 -0.78 4.32 -11.00
N LEU A 7 -0.86 5.58 -10.59
CA LEU A 7 -1.87 6.07 -9.65
C LEU A 7 -3.30 5.83 -10.16
N ALA A 8 -3.59 6.21 -11.41
CA ALA A 8 -4.91 6.00 -12.01
C ALA A 8 -5.33 4.51 -12.02
N LEU A 9 -4.38 3.61 -12.35
CA LEU A 9 -4.65 2.16 -12.32
C LEU A 9 -4.89 1.62 -10.91
N GLN A 10 -4.23 2.19 -9.90
CA GLN A 10 -4.42 1.80 -8.52
C GLN A 10 -5.79 2.22 -8.01
N GLU A 11 -6.20 3.46 -8.27
CA GLU A 11 -7.53 3.97 -7.92
C GLU A 11 -8.63 3.07 -8.51
N GLN A 12 -8.53 2.74 -9.80
CA GLN A 12 -9.49 1.85 -10.48
C GLN A 12 -9.59 0.45 -9.83
N ARG A 13 -8.50 -0.05 -9.23
CA ARG A 13 -8.41 -1.41 -8.68
C ARG A 13 -8.51 -1.47 -7.16
N ALA A 14 -8.63 -0.34 -6.48
CA ALA A 14 -8.52 -0.24 -5.03
C ALA A 14 -9.53 -1.14 -4.29
N ALA A 15 -10.79 -1.13 -4.71
CA ALA A 15 -11.84 -1.95 -4.10
C ALA A 15 -11.61 -3.46 -4.28
N GLU A 16 -11.20 -3.87 -5.48
CA GLU A 16 -10.88 -5.27 -5.78
C GLU A 16 -9.66 -5.73 -4.96
N LEU A 17 -8.63 -4.90 -4.87
CA LEU A 17 -7.43 -5.18 -4.07
C LEU A 17 -7.77 -5.32 -2.59
N SER A 18 -8.53 -4.38 -2.01
CA SER A 18 -8.96 -4.44 -0.61
C SER A 18 -9.71 -5.74 -0.29
N THR A 19 -10.60 -6.15 -1.19
CA THR A 19 -11.34 -7.43 -1.06
C THR A 19 -10.39 -8.62 -1.07
N LYS A 20 -9.42 -8.66 -1.99
CA LYS A 20 -8.43 -9.74 -2.09
C LYS A 20 -7.54 -9.81 -0.86
N VAL A 21 -7.08 -8.67 -0.34
CA VAL A 21 -6.24 -8.60 0.87
C VAL A 21 -6.95 -9.23 2.06
N ARG A 22 -8.21 -8.83 2.33
CA ARG A 22 -9.01 -9.39 3.42
C ARG A 22 -9.20 -10.91 3.28
N ARG A 23 -9.44 -11.38 2.06
CA ARG A 23 -9.69 -12.80 1.79
C ARG A 23 -8.43 -13.68 1.86
N LEU A 24 -7.30 -13.17 1.35
CA LEU A 24 -6.11 -13.98 1.12
C LEU A 24 -5.10 -13.91 2.26
N LEU A 25 -5.04 -12.77 2.97
CA LEU A 25 -4.03 -12.51 3.99
C LEU A 25 -4.61 -12.47 5.41
N GLY A 26 -5.93 -12.38 5.53
CA GLY A 26 -6.60 -12.46 6.82
C GLY A 26 -6.62 -13.88 7.41
N PRO A 27 -7.08 -14.03 8.66
CA PRO A 27 -7.59 -12.97 9.54
C PRO A 27 -6.47 -12.06 10.07
N PHE A 28 -6.82 -10.81 10.37
CA PHE A 28 -5.92 -9.84 10.99
C PHE A 28 -6.34 -9.58 12.43
N THR A 29 -5.36 -9.35 13.31
CA THR A 29 -5.57 -8.93 14.69
C THR A 29 -5.48 -7.42 14.87
N GLY A 30 -4.96 -6.70 13.87
CA GLY A 30 -4.73 -5.25 13.93
C GLY A 30 -3.39 -4.88 14.59
N THR A 31 -2.55 -5.87 14.88
CA THR A 31 -1.24 -5.67 15.54
C THR A 31 -0.06 -6.12 14.69
N GLU A 32 -0.35 -6.66 13.50
CA GLU A 32 0.66 -7.13 12.58
C GLU A 32 1.54 -5.98 12.07
N LEU A 33 2.80 -6.31 11.77
CA LEU A 33 3.71 -5.44 11.02
C LEU A 33 3.82 -6.00 9.61
N ALA A 34 3.43 -5.20 8.62
CA ALA A 34 3.42 -5.63 7.22
C ALA A 34 4.57 -4.99 6.43
N LEU A 35 5.28 -5.81 5.65
CA LEU A 35 6.28 -5.34 4.67
C LEU A 35 5.68 -5.40 3.25
N ASP A 36 5.53 -4.25 2.61
CA ASP A 36 5.15 -4.12 1.20
C ASP A 36 6.42 -3.93 0.35
N SER A 37 7.00 -5.04 -0.09
CA SER A 37 8.22 -5.05 -0.91
C SER A 37 7.90 -4.81 -2.38
N GLY A 38 8.45 -3.74 -2.96
CA GLY A 38 8.06 -3.27 -4.29
C GLY A 38 6.70 -2.58 -4.27
N CYS A 39 6.48 -1.71 -3.28
CA CYS A 39 5.18 -1.12 -2.99
C CYS A 39 4.63 -0.24 -4.13
N GLY A 40 5.48 0.17 -5.07
CA GLY A 40 5.15 1.17 -6.07
C GLY A 40 4.59 2.42 -5.38
N THR A 41 3.51 2.97 -5.92
CA THR A 41 2.83 4.15 -5.36
C THR A 41 1.92 3.83 -4.16
N GLY A 42 2.10 2.69 -3.48
CA GLY A 42 1.51 2.42 -2.17
C GLY A 42 0.12 1.78 -2.13
N ALA A 43 -0.40 1.19 -3.22
CA ALA A 43 -1.76 0.63 -3.21
C ALA A 43 -1.97 -0.55 -2.26
N LEU A 44 -0.99 -1.44 -2.13
CA LEU A 44 -1.11 -2.57 -1.20
C LEU A 44 -0.98 -2.06 0.24
N ALA A 45 -0.01 -1.18 0.51
CA ALA A 45 0.08 -0.47 1.79
C ALA A 45 -1.25 0.21 2.19
N ALA A 46 -1.92 0.94 1.28
CA ALA A 46 -3.21 1.56 1.54
C ALA A 46 -4.32 0.54 1.86
N ALA A 47 -4.29 -0.64 1.23
CA ALA A 47 -5.24 -1.71 1.50
C ALA A 47 -4.97 -2.42 2.84
N LEU A 48 -3.71 -2.48 3.28
CA LEU A 48 -3.26 -3.12 4.53
C LEU A 48 -3.40 -2.19 5.74
N ALA A 49 -3.13 -0.90 5.58
CA ALA A 49 -3.13 0.11 6.66
C ALA A 49 -4.32 0.02 7.64
N PRO A 50 -5.59 -0.14 7.19
CA PRO A 50 -6.72 -0.25 8.11
C PRO A 50 -6.86 -1.62 8.80
N LEU A 51 -5.98 -2.58 8.53
CA LEU A 51 -6.07 -3.98 8.98
C LEU A 51 -4.93 -4.39 9.91
N VAL A 52 -3.81 -3.68 9.89
CA VAL A 52 -2.57 -4.04 10.59
C VAL A 52 -2.13 -2.90 11.50
N GLY A 53 -1.18 -3.17 12.38
CA GLY A 53 -0.62 -2.16 13.27
C GLY A 53 0.20 -1.14 12.48
N GLU A 54 1.14 -1.63 11.68
CA GLU A 54 2.06 -0.79 10.89
C GLU A 54 2.36 -1.39 9.52
N VAL A 55 2.68 -0.53 8.57
CA VAL A 55 3.14 -0.91 7.23
C VAL A 55 4.48 -0.25 6.93
N VAL A 56 5.45 -1.03 6.46
CA VAL A 56 6.69 -0.52 5.85
C VAL A 56 6.66 -0.84 4.36
N GLY A 57 6.66 0.19 3.52
CA GLY A 57 6.75 0.08 2.07
C GLY A 57 8.16 0.36 1.58
N THR A 58 8.65 -0.44 0.63
CA THR A 58 9.96 -0.22 -0.01
C THR A 58 9.83 -0.32 -1.53
N ASP A 59 10.51 0.56 -2.26
CA ASP A 59 10.62 0.49 -3.72
C ASP A 59 11.94 1.11 -4.18
N THR A 60 12.51 0.58 -5.26
CA THR A 60 13.72 1.15 -5.88
C THR A 60 13.47 2.48 -6.59
N ASN A 61 12.22 2.80 -6.91
CA ASN A 61 11.85 4.01 -7.63
C ASN A 61 11.42 5.12 -6.67
N LEU A 62 12.27 6.13 -6.50
CA LEU A 62 12.03 7.26 -5.61
C LEU A 62 10.74 8.04 -5.93
N GLY A 63 10.40 8.20 -7.22
CA GLY A 63 9.16 8.89 -7.61
C GLY A 63 7.90 8.12 -7.26
N TYR A 64 7.99 6.80 -7.06
CA TYR A 64 6.88 6.01 -6.52
C TYR A 64 6.76 6.17 -5.02
N LEU A 65 7.87 6.22 -4.29
CA LEU A 65 7.88 6.46 -2.85
C LEU A 65 7.37 7.86 -2.51
N GLU A 66 7.72 8.89 -3.28
CA GLU A 66 7.16 10.24 -3.12
C GLU A 66 5.63 10.23 -3.24
N ALA A 67 5.10 9.64 -4.32
CA ALA A 67 3.65 9.51 -4.50
C ALA A 67 2.98 8.63 -3.41
N ALA A 68 3.66 7.60 -2.91
CA ALA A 68 3.15 6.78 -1.84
C ALA A 68 3.05 7.56 -0.52
N ARG A 69 4.03 8.43 -0.22
CA ARG A 69 3.99 9.32 0.96
C ARG A 69 2.86 10.34 0.88
N GLU A 70 2.50 10.81 -0.31
CA GLU A 70 1.36 11.71 -0.52
C GLU A 70 0.00 11.10 -0.13
N LEU A 71 -0.09 9.77 0.02
CA LEU A 71 -1.30 9.10 0.53
C LEU A 71 -1.61 9.46 1.99
N GLY A 72 -0.62 9.94 2.76
CA GLY A 72 -0.83 10.42 4.14
C GLY A 72 -1.31 9.34 5.12
N LEU A 73 -0.92 8.07 4.91
CA LEU A 73 -1.30 6.97 5.79
C LEU A 73 -0.59 7.11 7.15
N GLU A 74 -1.36 7.23 8.24
CA GLU A 74 -0.83 7.51 9.58
C GLU A 74 0.10 6.42 10.14
N ASN A 75 -0.13 5.16 9.76
CA ASN A 75 0.62 4.00 10.23
C ASN A 75 1.48 3.35 9.13
N ALA A 76 1.84 4.11 8.08
CA ALA A 76 2.74 3.61 7.04
C ALA A 76 4.00 4.47 6.91
N GLU A 77 5.15 3.79 6.83
CA GLU A 77 6.43 4.39 6.46
C GLU A 77 6.87 3.89 5.09
N PHE A 78 7.39 4.78 4.26
CA PHE A 78 7.94 4.44 2.94
C PHE A 78 9.43 4.75 2.93
N LEU A 79 10.26 3.73 2.72
CA LEU A 79 11.73 3.78 2.71
C LEU A 79 12.27 3.78 1.29
#